data_AF-A0ABD7URA0-F1
#
_entry.id   AF-A0ABD7URA0-F1
#
_cell.length_a   1.000
_cell.length_b   1.000
_cell.length_c   1.000
_cell.angle_alpha   90.00
_cell.angle_beta   90.00
_cell.angle_gamma   90.00
#
_symmetry.space_group_name_H-M   'P 1'
#
loop_
_entity.id
_entity.type
_entity.pdbx_description
1 polymer ?
#
loop_
_entity_poly.entity_id
_entity_poly.type
_entity_poly.pdbx_seq_one_letter_code
_entity_poly.pdbx_strand_id
1 'polypeptide(L)'
;MTVQQKAFKSRRRYNQWVTNQTLEDFALRYTPVSARRWSAKRVVMTALSAITFLALEAIGGALTLTYGFNYVVVAVILVSIIIFALSMPIAINAAKNGLDIDLLTRGAGFGYLGSTVTSLIYASFTFIFFALEAAIMAMALNMLFGLPLHFGYLIGSVVVIPSSPGFTFISRFQQFTQFCWLALQLLPFIFILIREHHVLQNWIDFPGFITARDGSFDFLQLGAVCSVLLSLVSQVGEQVDQVRFLPKPQHPARWRWYGAVIAAGPGWVVIGAIKILLGSFLAVLAFNYGLGAELASEPTHMYLVAFSYVTHSSSTLLALTGIFVVLSQLKINVTNAYAGSIAWSNFFLRLTHRHPGASCGCFLMSVLLCY
;
A
#
# COMPACT_ATOMS: atom_id res chain seq x y z
N MET A 1 -27.14 43.32 -14.91
CA MET A 1 -26.69 42.69 -13.64
C MET A 1 -26.41 41.19 -13.89
N THR A 2 -25.62 40.56 -13.01
CA THR A 2 -25.45 39.08 -12.83
C THR A 2 -24.48 38.26 -13.70
N VAL A 3 -23.27 38.75 -14.00
CA VAL A 3 -22.14 37.84 -14.38
C VAL A 3 -21.01 37.86 -13.33
N GLN A 4 -20.70 39.01 -12.74
CA GLN A 4 -19.65 39.13 -11.70
C GLN A 4 -19.96 38.37 -10.38
N GLN A 5 -21.24 38.21 -10.00
CA GLN A 5 -21.60 37.56 -8.73
C GLN A 5 -21.45 36.02 -8.76
N LYS A 6 -21.62 35.36 -9.91
CA LYS A 6 -21.44 33.89 -10.03
C LYS A 6 -19.96 33.51 -9.94
N ALA A 7 -19.07 34.26 -10.59
CA ALA A 7 -17.63 34.04 -10.52
C ALA A 7 -17.10 34.21 -9.09
N PHE A 8 -17.57 35.23 -8.36
CA PHE A 8 -17.19 35.48 -6.97
C PHE A 8 -17.72 34.39 -6.00
N LYS A 9 -18.97 33.92 -6.17
CA LYS A 9 -19.50 32.78 -5.40
C LYS A 9 -18.78 31.46 -5.72
N SER A 10 -18.39 31.22 -6.97
CA SER A 10 -17.62 30.03 -7.35
C SER A 10 -16.21 30.03 -6.73
N ARG A 11 -15.49 31.17 -6.77
CA ARG A 11 -14.21 31.35 -6.08
C ARG A 11 -14.35 31.21 -4.56
N ARG A 12 -15.46 31.66 -3.97
CA ARG A 12 -15.72 31.55 -2.53
C ARG A 12 -16.07 30.12 -2.10
N ARG A 13 -16.81 29.37 -2.93
CA ARG A 13 -17.04 27.92 -2.72
C ARG A 13 -15.74 27.13 -2.92
N TYR A 14 -15.00 27.37 -4.00
CA TYR A 14 -13.68 26.77 -4.23
C TYR A 14 -12.74 27.03 -3.05
N ASN A 15 -12.67 28.28 -2.58
CA ASN A 15 -11.92 28.62 -1.38
C ASN A 15 -12.46 27.93 -0.13
N GLN A 16 -13.77 27.71 0.05
CA GLN A 16 -14.28 26.94 1.20
C GLN A 16 -13.85 25.47 1.18
N TRP A 17 -13.73 24.84 0.01
CA TRP A 17 -13.15 23.49 -0.12
C TRP A 17 -11.65 23.48 0.19
N VAL A 18 -10.93 24.54 -0.21
CA VAL A 18 -9.48 24.74 0.07
C VAL A 18 -9.19 25.24 1.50
N THR A 19 -10.17 25.87 2.17
CA THR A 19 -10.00 26.52 3.49
C THR A 19 -10.57 25.67 4.63
N ASN A 20 -11.31 24.60 4.33
CA ASN A 20 -11.70 23.64 5.36
C ASN A 20 -10.49 22.77 5.73
N GLN A 21 -9.82 23.16 6.82
CA GLN A 21 -8.59 22.52 7.31
C GLN A 21 -8.73 21.01 7.58
N THR A 22 -9.97 20.51 7.70
CA THR A 22 -10.33 19.10 7.87
C THR A 22 -10.47 18.33 6.55
N LEU A 23 -10.60 19.00 5.40
CA LEU A 23 -10.75 18.37 4.08
C LEU A 23 -9.42 18.28 3.29
N GLU A 24 -8.46 19.17 3.55
CA GLU A 24 -7.18 19.21 2.80
C GLU A 24 -5.95 18.64 3.57
N ASP A 25 -6.13 18.17 4.81
CA ASP A 25 -5.12 17.51 5.67
C ASP A 25 -3.64 17.90 5.40
N PHE A 26 -3.38 19.22 5.34
CA PHE A 26 -2.05 19.78 5.19
C PHE A 26 -1.23 19.18 4.02
N ALA A 27 -1.88 18.91 2.88
CA ALA A 27 -1.21 18.39 1.67
C ALA A 27 -0.03 19.26 1.20
N LEU A 28 -0.09 20.57 1.45
CA LEU A 28 0.80 21.59 0.90
C LEU A 28 1.62 22.38 1.94
N ARG A 29 1.45 22.06 3.22
CA ARG A 29 2.02 22.82 4.35
C ARG A 29 2.44 21.88 5.46
N TYR A 30 3.36 22.33 6.31
CA TYR A 30 3.68 21.67 7.57
C TYR A 30 2.40 21.32 8.35
N THR A 31 2.35 20.12 8.94
CA THR A 31 1.24 19.71 9.81
C THR A 31 1.37 20.44 11.16
N PRO A 32 0.51 21.44 11.46
CA PRO A 32 0.61 22.23 12.68
C PRO A 32 0.38 21.37 13.92
N VAL A 33 0.90 21.82 15.07
CA VAL A 33 0.80 21.08 16.35
C VAL A 33 -0.66 20.80 16.72
N SER A 34 -1.58 21.71 16.39
CA SER A 34 -3.03 21.55 16.60
C SER A 34 -3.65 20.40 15.80
N ALA A 35 -3.03 20.00 14.67
CA ALA A 35 -3.46 18.87 13.87
C ALA A 35 -2.91 17.52 14.35
N ARG A 36 -1.88 17.50 15.22
CA ARG A 36 -1.29 16.29 15.81
C ARG A 36 -2.07 15.82 17.04
N ARG A 37 -3.37 15.64 16.86
CA ARG A 37 -4.34 15.37 17.94
C ARG A 37 -4.52 13.89 18.28
N TRP A 38 -3.99 12.98 17.45
CA TRP A 38 -4.18 11.54 17.62
C TRP A 38 -3.10 10.93 18.51
N SER A 39 -3.46 9.90 19.28
CA SER A 39 -2.49 9.16 20.09
C SER A 39 -1.48 8.41 19.21
N ALA A 40 -0.26 8.23 19.70
CA ALA A 40 0.80 7.50 18.98
C ALA A 40 0.33 6.10 18.53
N LYS A 41 -0.40 5.38 19.40
CA LYS A 41 -1.00 4.07 19.07
C LYS A 41 -1.93 4.15 17.86
N ARG A 42 -2.77 5.18 17.77
CA ARG A 42 -3.71 5.35 16.66
C ARG A 42 -2.99 5.63 15.35
N VAL A 43 -1.94 6.44 15.39
CA VAL A 43 -1.10 6.71 14.21
C VAL A 43 -0.39 5.44 13.75
N VAL A 44 0.29 4.72 14.65
CA VAL A 44 0.97 3.45 14.36
C VAL A 44 0.00 2.43 13.74
N MET A 45 -1.16 2.22 14.35
CA MET A 45 -2.14 1.26 13.82
C MET A 45 -2.66 1.67 12.43
N THR A 46 -2.92 2.96 12.22
CA THR A 46 -3.35 3.46 10.90
C THR A 46 -2.24 3.23 9.87
N ALA A 47 -0.98 3.42 10.28
CA ALA A 47 0.16 3.29 9.39
C ALA A 47 0.47 1.85 8.98
N LEU A 48 0.46 0.93 9.94
CA LEU A 48 0.60 -0.49 9.66
C LEU A 48 -0.59 -1.05 8.86
N SER A 49 -1.76 -0.42 8.94
CA SER A 49 -2.93 -0.81 8.13
C SER A 49 -2.79 -0.44 6.65
N ALA A 50 -1.84 0.42 6.29
CA ALA A 50 -1.48 0.66 4.90
C ALA A 50 -0.75 -0.55 4.27
N ILE A 51 -0.42 -1.59 5.04
CA ILE A 51 0.29 -2.79 4.56
C ILE A 51 -0.70 -3.94 4.29
N THR A 52 -2.01 -3.68 4.29
CA THR A 52 -3.02 -4.73 4.09
C THR A 52 -3.20 -5.15 2.63
N PHE A 53 -2.55 -4.45 1.70
CA PHE A 53 -2.64 -4.67 0.28
C PHE A 53 -2.06 -6.02 -0.15
N LEU A 54 -2.57 -6.56 -1.26
CA LEU A 54 -2.23 -7.92 -1.69
C LEU A 54 -1.17 -7.95 -2.79
N ALA A 55 -0.75 -6.80 -3.33
CA ALA A 55 0.33 -6.76 -4.30
C ALA A 55 1.67 -7.25 -3.73
N LEU A 56 1.95 -7.16 -2.42
CA LEU A 56 3.18 -7.77 -1.87
C LEU A 56 3.16 -9.30 -2.01
N GLU A 57 2.01 -9.92 -1.76
CA GLU A 57 1.85 -11.35 -1.98
C GLU A 57 2.01 -11.70 -3.47
N ALA A 58 1.41 -10.91 -4.37
CA ALA A 58 1.55 -11.10 -5.82
C ALA A 58 3.02 -11.01 -6.27
N ILE A 59 3.74 -9.97 -5.81
CA ILE A 59 5.16 -9.76 -6.13
C ILE A 59 5.99 -10.93 -5.60
N GLY A 60 5.77 -11.35 -4.35
CA GLY A 60 6.47 -12.48 -3.76
C GLY A 60 6.22 -13.78 -4.52
N GLY A 61 4.96 -14.02 -4.90
CA GLY A 61 4.57 -15.17 -5.69
C GLY A 61 5.21 -15.20 -7.06
N ALA A 62 5.09 -14.12 -7.83
CA ALA A 62 5.67 -14.00 -9.17
C ALA A 62 7.20 -14.16 -9.16
N LEU A 63 7.89 -13.51 -8.22
CA LEU A 63 9.35 -13.64 -8.08
C LEU A 63 9.76 -15.06 -7.70
N THR A 64 9.00 -15.74 -6.85
CA THR A 64 9.33 -17.12 -6.43
C THR A 64 9.09 -18.12 -7.54
N LEU A 65 7.97 -17.99 -8.25
CA LEU A 65 7.67 -18.84 -9.41
C LEU A 65 8.75 -18.67 -10.48
N THR A 66 9.21 -17.44 -10.70
CA THR A 66 10.24 -17.14 -11.72
C THR A 66 11.63 -17.58 -11.28
N TYR A 67 12.13 -17.03 -10.17
CA TYR A 67 13.53 -17.16 -9.74
C TYR A 67 13.76 -18.22 -8.66
N GLY A 68 12.72 -18.63 -7.92
CA GLY A 68 12.87 -19.62 -6.85
C GLY A 68 13.08 -19.04 -5.46
N PHE A 69 12.92 -19.91 -4.46
CA PHE A 69 12.91 -19.55 -3.04
C PHE A 69 14.20 -18.85 -2.59
N ASN A 70 15.36 -19.41 -2.95
CA ASN A 70 16.67 -18.94 -2.49
C ASN A 70 16.92 -17.48 -2.87
N TYR A 71 16.62 -17.09 -4.11
CA TYR A 71 16.81 -15.72 -4.56
C TYR A 71 15.86 -14.75 -3.87
N VAL A 72 14.59 -15.14 -3.70
CA VAL A 72 13.58 -14.29 -3.06
C VAL A 72 13.91 -14.05 -1.59
N VAL A 73 14.29 -15.08 -0.83
CA VAL A 73 14.65 -14.91 0.59
C VAL A 73 15.86 -14.01 0.77
N VAL A 74 16.93 -14.25 0.00
CA VAL A 74 18.15 -13.43 0.07
C VAL A 74 17.84 -11.99 -0.32
N ALA A 75 17.10 -11.77 -1.41
CA ALA A 75 16.72 -10.43 -1.85
C ALA A 75 15.82 -9.72 -0.83
N VAL A 76 14.83 -10.39 -0.26
CA VAL A 76 13.93 -9.83 0.76
C VAL A 76 14.73 -9.36 1.97
N ILE A 77 15.68 -10.17 2.47
CA ILE A 77 16.52 -9.78 3.62
C ILE A 77 17.38 -8.56 3.28
N LEU A 78 18.12 -8.62 2.17
CA LEU A 78 19.04 -7.56 1.76
C LEU A 78 18.30 -6.23 1.53
N VAL A 79 17.22 -6.27 0.74
CA VAL A 79 16.44 -5.08 0.40
C VAL A 79 15.71 -4.55 1.63
N SER A 80 15.21 -5.40 2.51
CA SER A 80 14.58 -4.95 3.76
C SER A 80 15.54 -4.16 4.64
N ILE A 81 16.79 -4.61 4.77
CA ILE A 81 17.83 -3.88 5.51
C ILE A 81 18.07 -2.50 4.89
N ILE A 82 18.16 -2.43 3.55
CA ILE A 82 18.38 -1.18 2.82
C ILE A 82 17.20 -0.22 3.01
N ILE A 83 15.96 -0.67 2.78
CA ILE A 83 14.76 0.17 2.92
C ILE A 83 14.61 0.65 4.37
N PHE A 84 14.84 -0.23 5.34
CA PHE A 84 14.77 0.13 6.76
C PHE A 84 15.81 1.21 7.12
N ALA A 85 17.06 1.03 6.68
CA ALA A 85 18.13 2.00 6.92
C ALA A 85 17.85 3.37 6.27
N LEU A 86 17.33 3.38 5.04
CA LEU A 86 16.98 4.60 4.32
C LEU A 86 15.77 5.32 4.93
N SER A 87 14.75 4.56 5.35
CA SER A 87 13.50 5.13 5.89
C SER A 87 13.66 5.69 7.30
N MET A 88 14.60 5.20 8.10
CA MET A 88 14.82 5.63 9.48
C MET A 88 15.09 7.15 9.63
N PRO A 89 16.10 7.75 8.96
CA PRO A 89 16.33 9.19 9.05
C PRO A 89 15.16 10.01 8.50
N ILE A 90 14.47 9.51 7.46
CA ILE A 90 13.31 10.20 6.86
C ILE A 90 12.16 10.27 7.86
N ALA A 91 11.79 9.13 8.47
CA ALA A 91 10.70 9.05 9.43
C ALA A 91 10.97 9.87 10.71
N ILE A 92 12.21 9.86 11.22
CA ILE A 92 12.58 10.68 12.38
C ILE A 92 12.38 12.17 12.09
N ASN A 93 12.82 12.65 10.92
CA ASN A 93 12.67 14.04 10.53
C ASN A 93 11.21 14.41 10.25
N ALA A 94 10.45 13.54 9.58
CA ALA A 94 9.01 13.68 9.39
C ALA A 94 8.27 13.81 10.72
N ALA A 95 8.54 12.93 11.69
CA ALA A 95 7.85 12.94 12.99
C ALA A 95 8.23 14.17 13.84
N LYS A 96 9.53 14.52 13.91
CA LYS A 96 10.00 15.70 14.66
C LYS A 96 9.40 16.97 14.08
N ASN A 97 9.53 17.12 12.77
CA ASN A 97 9.29 18.38 12.07
C ASN A 97 7.97 18.41 11.32
N GLY A 98 7.11 17.38 11.39
CA GLY A 98 5.76 17.31 10.77
C GLY A 98 5.74 17.64 9.29
N LEU A 99 6.82 17.28 8.61
CA LEU A 99 7.02 17.54 7.18
C LEU A 99 6.55 16.34 6.39
N ASP A 100 5.94 16.60 5.25
CA ASP A 100 5.76 15.61 4.20
C ASP A 100 7.07 15.36 3.43
N ILE A 101 7.05 14.37 2.54
CA ILE A 101 8.23 13.98 1.77
C ILE A 101 8.72 15.08 0.80
N ASP A 102 7.82 15.92 0.32
CA ASP A 102 8.14 17.04 -0.57
C ASP A 102 8.93 18.12 0.20
N LEU A 103 8.46 18.52 1.38
CA LEU A 103 9.11 19.50 2.23
C LEU A 103 10.46 18.97 2.75
N LEU A 104 10.55 17.67 3.05
CA LEU A 104 11.83 17.03 3.38
C LEU A 104 12.81 17.10 2.21
N THR A 105 12.36 16.84 0.98
CA THR A 105 13.18 16.91 -0.23
C THR A 105 13.73 18.33 -0.42
N ARG A 106 12.89 19.36 -0.20
CA ARG A 106 13.32 20.76 -0.26
C ARG A 106 14.36 21.10 0.80
N GLY A 107 14.10 20.68 2.05
CA GLY A 107 15.01 20.89 3.17
C GLY A 107 16.36 20.18 3.00
N ALA A 108 16.40 19.11 2.22
CA ALA A 108 17.63 18.37 1.88
C ALA A 108 18.48 19.02 0.77
N GLY A 109 18.10 20.21 0.26
CA GLY A 109 18.91 20.97 -0.70
C GLY A 109 18.53 20.79 -2.17
N PHE A 110 17.55 19.94 -2.48
CA PHE A 110 17.08 19.71 -3.86
C PHE A 110 16.16 20.83 -4.41
N GLY A 111 15.76 21.78 -3.55
CA GLY A 111 14.96 22.93 -3.94
C GLY A 111 13.57 22.57 -4.50
N TYR A 112 12.95 23.53 -5.20
CA TYR A 112 11.61 23.35 -5.76
C TYR A 112 11.57 22.33 -6.91
N LEU A 113 12.59 22.31 -7.78
CA LEU A 113 12.62 21.40 -8.93
C LEU A 113 12.81 19.93 -8.50
N GLY A 114 13.74 19.64 -7.60
CA GLY A 114 13.96 18.26 -7.17
C GLY A 114 12.79 17.71 -6.34
N SER A 115 12.09 18.56 -5.59
CA SER A 115 10.86 18.14 -4.90
C SER A 115 9.66 17.90 -5.84
N THR A 116 9.63 18.55 -7.01
CA THR A 116 8.68 18.18 -8.08
C THR A 116 8.97 16.78 -8.62
N VAL A 117 10.24 16.42 -8.84
CA VAL A 117 10.64 15.09 -9.33
C VAL A 117 10.28 14.00 -8.31
N THR A 118 10.60 14.19 -7.03
CA THR A 118 10.26 13.20 -6.00
C THR A 118 8.75 13.07 -5.81
N SER A 119 8.00 14.18 -5.89
CA SER A 119 6.53 14.14 -5.87
C SER A 119 5.95 13.39 -7.07
N LEU A 120 6.52 13.53 -8.27
CA LEU A 120 6.07 12.80 -9.46
C LEU A 120 6.34 11.30 -9.33
N ILE A 121 7.52 10.90 -8.83
CA ILE A 121 7.85 9.50 -8.57
C ILE A 121 6.83 8.91 -7.58
N TYR A 122 6.56 9.61 -6.49
CA TYR A 122 5.61 9.18 -5.47
C TYR A 122 4.16 9.12 -5.99
N ALA A 123 3.72 10.11 -6.77
CA ALA A 123 2.40 10.11 -7.40
C ALA A 123 2.23 8.95 -8.39
N SER A 124 3.26 8.68 -9.20
CA SER A 124 3.27 7.57 -10.16
C SER A 124 3.23 6.22 -9.47
N PHE A 125 4.04 6.05 -8.42
CA PHE A 125 4.02 4.83 -7.59
C PHE A 125 2.63 4.57 -7.00
N THR A 126 2.02 5.59 -6.40
CA THR A 126 0.70 5.46 -5.78
C THR A 126 -0.37 5.13 -6.82
N PHE A 127 -0.25 5.67 -8.04
CA PHE A 127 -1.14 5.34 -9.15
C PHE A 127 -0.98 3.88 -9.62
N ILE A 128 0.24 3.39 -9.77
CA ILE A 128 0.51 1.99 -10.13
C ILE A 128 -0.09 1.05 -9.09
N PHE A 129 0.12 1.30 -7.80
CA PHE A 129 -0.46 0.47 -6.74
C PHE A 129 -1.99 0.56 -6.70
N PHE A 130 -2.56 1.76 -6.84
CA PHE A 130 -4.00 1.92 -6.94
C PHE A 130 -4.60 1.12 -8.10
N ALA A 131 -3.92 1.07 -9.25
CA ALA A 131 -4.34 0.29 -10.40
C ALA A 131 -4.21 -1.23 -10.18
N LEU A 132 -3.08 -1.68 -9.63
CA LEU A 132 -2.87 -3.10 -9.30
C LEU A 132 -3.91 -3.62 -8.31
N GLU A 133 -4.21 -2.86 -7.26
CA GLU A 133 -5.20 -3.24 -6.26
C GLU A 133 -6.64 -3.17 -6.83
N ALA A 134 -6.93 -2.21 -7.72
CA ALA A 134 -8.20 -2.23 -8.46
C ALA A 134 -8.32 -3.49 -9.35
N ALA A 135 -7.22 -3.97 -9.93
CA ALA A 135 -7.22 -5.19 -10.73
C ALA A 135 -7.44 -6.46 -9.89
N ILE A 136 -6.79 -6.56 -8.72
CA ILE A 136 -7.02 -7.66 -7.77
C ILE A 136 -8.47 -7.66 -7.30
N MET A 137 -9.04 -6.48 -7.02
CA MET A 137 -10.45 -6.35 -6.65
C MET A 137 -11.39 -6.79 -7.77
N ALA A 138 -11.11 -6.40 -9.02
CA ALA A 138 -11.90 -6.80 -10.18
C ALA A 138 -11.90 -8.32 -10.37
N MET A 139 -10.75 -8.97 -10.17
CA MET A 139 -10.64 -10.44 -10.21
C MET A 139 -11.52 -11.10 -9.14
N ALA A 140 -11.52 -10.57 -7.91
CA ALA A 140 -12.38 -11.09 -6.85
C ALA A 140 -13.88 -10.90 -7.15
N LEU A 141 -14.28 -9.75 -7.70
CA LEU A 141 -15.66 -9.51 -8.11
C LEU A 141 -16.09 -10.41 -9.27
N ASN A 142 -15.19 -10.68 -10.22
CA ASN A 142 -15.43 -11.64 -11.30
C ASN A 142 -15.65 -13.04 -10.74
N MET A 143 -14.79 -13.50 -9.83
CA MET A 143 -14.89 -14.82 -9.21
C MET A 143 -16.15 -14.97 -8.35
N LEU A 144 -16.56 -13.92 -7.64
CA LEU A 144 -17.74 -13.95 -6.76
C LEU A 144 -19.07 -13.86 -7.51
N PHE A 145 -19.16 -12.98 -8.50
CA PHE A 145 -20.43 -12.56 -9.09
C PHE A 145 -20.49 -12.77 -10.61
N GLY A 146 -19.43 -13.30 -11.23
CA GLY A 146 -19.30 -13.38 -12.68
C GLY A 146 -19.19 -12.01 -13.36
N LEU A 147 -18.88 -10.96 -12.60
CA LEU A 147 -18.82 -9.60 -13.13
C LEU A 147 -17.66 -9.46 -14.12
N PRO A 148 -17.88 -8.96 -15.35
CA PRO A 148 -16.78 -8.70 -16.29
C PRO A 148 -15.72 -7.77 -15.70
N LEU A 149 -14.43 -8.05 -15.98
CA LEU A 149 -13.31 -7.35 -15.37
C LEU A 149 -13.35 -5.82 -15.55
N HIS A 150 -13.80 -5.32 -16.70
CA HIS A 150 -13.91 -3.89 -16.97
C HIS A 150 -14.88 -3.18 -16.00
N PHE A 151 -16.01 -3.82 -15.63
CA PHE A 151 -16.89 -3.28 -14.60
C PHE A 151 -16.25 -3.40 -13.20
N GLY A 152 -15.48 -4.47 -12.97
CA GLY A 152 -14.69 -4.62 -11.74
C GLY A 152 -13.69 -3.47 -11.54
N TYR A 153 -12.97 -3.06 -12.59
CA TYR A 153 -12.04 -1.92 -12.54
C TYR A 153 -12.76 -0.59 -12.23
N LEU A 154 -13.92 -0.37 -12.85
CA LEU A 154 -14.75 0.81 -12.58
C LEU A 154 -15.24 0.85 -11.12
N ILE A 155 -15.74 -0.28 -10.61
CA ILE A 155 -16.20 -0.38 -9.22
C ILE A 155 -15.01 -0.16 -8.27
N GLY A 156 -13.87 -0.79 -8.54
CA GLY A 156 -12.68 -0.67 -7.70
C GLY A 156 -12.11 0.73 -7.63
N SER A 157 -12.25 1.52 -8.70
CA SER A 157 -11.80 2.92 -8.73
C SER A 157 -12.81 3.91 -8.13
N VAL A 158 -14.12 3.64 -8.22
CA VAL A 158 -15.18 4.55 -7.74
C VAL A 158 -15.51 4.33 -6.26
N VAL A 159 -15.67 3.08 -5.82
CA VAL A 159 -16.10 2.73 -4.44
C VAL A 159 -15.11 3.24 -3.40
N VAL A 160 -13.85 3.38 -3.80
CA VAL A 160 -12.77 3.80 -2.93
C VAL A 160 -12.79 5.30 -2.63
N ILE A 161 -13.34 6.15 -3.51
CA ILE A 161 -13.32 7.60 -3.34
C ILE A 161 -14.18 7.95 -2.11
N PRO A 162 -13.58 8.36 -0.98
CA PRO A 162 -14.34 8.57 0.23
C PRO A 162 -15.15 9.86 0.11
N SER A 163 -16.41 9.83 0.57
CA SER A 163 -17.28 11.01 0.64
C SER A 163 -16.78 12.08 1.62
N SER A 164 -15.89 11.71 2.55
CA SER A 164 -15.17 12.60 3.46
C SER A 164 -13.67 12.29 3.41
N PRO A 165 -12.89 12.94 2.52
CA PRO A 165 -11.45 12.71 2.44
C PRO A 165 -10.75 13.14 3.74
N GLY A 166 -9.77 12.34 4.18
CA GLY A 166 -8.89 12.69 5.30
C GLY A 166 -8.53 11.55 6.24
N PHE A 167 -7.46 11.75 6.99
CA PHE A 167 -6.87 10.81 7.95
C PHE A 167 -7.87 10.33 9.01
N THR A 168 -8.87 11.16 9.39
CA THR A 168 -9.88 10.78 10.39
C THR A 168 -10.76 9.62 9.91
N PHE A 169 -11.21 9.66 8.66
CA PHE A 169 -12.03 8.60 8.08
C PHE A 169 -11.20 7.33 7.92
N ILE A 170 -10.01 7.45 7.31
CA ILE A 170 -9.06 6.33 7.11
C ILE A 170 -8.79 5.65 8.45
N SER A 171 -8.38 6.40 9.48
CA SER A 171 -8.06 5.83 10.79
C SER A 171 -9.24 5.09 11.43
N ARG A 172 -10.47 5.58 11.30
CA ARG A 172 -11.66 4.88 11.82
C ARG A 172 -11.96 3.60 11.05
N PHE A 173 -11.93 3.67 9.72
CA PHE A 173 -12.17 2.52 8.85
C PHE A 173 -11.12 1.42 9.08
N GLN A 174 -9.85 1.80 9.16
CA GLN A 174 -8.75 0.87 9.41
C GLN A 174 -8.90 0.18 10.76
N GLN A 175 -9.19 0.93 11.83
CA GLN A 175 -9.37 0.36 13.17
C GLN A 175 -10.56 -0.59 13.26
N PHE A 176 -11.68 -0.25 12.63
CA PHE A 176 -12.88 -1.08 12.64
C PHE A 176 -12.67 -2.42 11.92
N THR A 177 -11.97 -2.39 10.78
CA THR A 177 -11.77 -3.57 9.94
C THR A 177 -10.56 -4.42 10.35
N GLN A 178 -9.66 -3.89 11.19
CA GLN A 178 -8.35 -4.51 11.44
C GLN A 178 -8.44 -5.93 11.99
N PHE A 179 -9.31 -6.15 12.98
CA PHE A 179 -9.42 -7.45 13.63
C PHE A 179 -9.95 -8.51 12.66
N CYS A 180 -11.05 -8.20 11.95
CA CYS A 180 -11.63 -9.09 10.95
C CYS A 180 -10.64 -9.40 9.83
N TRP A 181 -9.92 -8.39 9.34
CA TRP A 181 -8.91 -8.56 8.31
C TRP A 181 -7.77 -9.47 8.79
N LEU A 182 -7.23 -9.22 9.99
CA LEU A 182 -6.12 -10.01 10.52
C LEU A 182 -6.53 -11.47 10.78
N ALA A 183 -7.75 -11.69 11.27
CA ALA A 183 -8.30 -13.03 11.43
C ALA A 183 -8.37 -13.75 10.08
N LEU A 184 -8.93 -13.12 9.05
CA LEU A 184 -9.04 -13.70 7.71
C LEU A 184 -7.67 -13.92 7.06
N GLN A 185 -6.70 -13.03 7.27
CA GLN A 185 -5.34 -13.19 6.78
C GLN A 185 -4.68 -14.43 7.40
N LEU A 186 -4.75 -14.61 8.72
CA LEU A 186 -4.01 -15.65 9.43
C LEU A 186 -4.69 -17.03 9.41
N LEU A 187 -6.02 -17.05 9.33
CA LEU A 187 -6.82 -18.27 9.37
C LEU A 187 -6.36 -19.35 8.37
N PRO A 188 -6.19 -19.07 7.06
CA PRO A 188 -5.80 -20.12 6.13
C PRO A 188 -4.40 -20.65 6.42
N PHE A 189 -3.44 -19.82 6.81
CA PHE A 189 -2.09 -20.28 7.17
C PHE A 189 -2.10 -21.23 8.37
N ILE A 190 -2.90 -20.94 9.40
CA ILE A 190 -3.04 -21.82 10.57
C ILE A 190 -3.55 -23.20 10.13
N PHE A 191 -4.58 -23.24 9.29
CA PHE A 191 -5.16 -24.50 8.81
C PHE A 191 -4.22 -25.29 7.87
N ILE A 192 -3.50 -24.59 6.99
CA ILE A 192 -2.51 -25.22 6.11
C ILE A 192 -1.42 -25.89 6.94
N LEU A 193 -0.84 -25.17 7.91
CA LEU A 193 0.24 -25.68 8.76
C LEU A 193 -0.20 -26.87 9.62
N ILE A 194 -1.46 -26.91 10.07
CA ILE A 194 -1.99 -28.05 10.84
C ILE A 194 -2.20 -29.28 9.95
N ARG A 195 -2.68 -29.09 8.72
CA ARG A 195 -3.12 -30.20 7.85
C ARG A 195 -2.00 -30.80 7.01
N GLU A 196 -1.12 -29.99 6.45
CA GLU A 196 -0.10 -30.45 5.50
C GLU A 196 1.24 -29.78 5.78
N HIS A 197 2.17 -30.50 6.40
CA HIS A 197 3.49 -29.94 6.74
C HIS A 197 4.46 -29.96 5.56
N HIS A 198 4.26 -30.88 4.59
CA HIS A 198 5.13 -31.03 3.41
C HIS A 198 5.11 -29.83 2.47
N VAL A 199 4.04 -29.02 2.50
CA VAL A 199 3.94 -27.79 1.69
C VAL A 199 5.06 -26.79 1.99
N LEU A 200 5.60 -26.78 3.21
CA LEU A 200 6.73 -25.93 3.57
C LEU A 200 8.01 -26.40 2.89
N GLN A 201 8.24 -27.72 2.81
CA GLN A 201 9.40 -28.28 2.11
C GLN A 201 9.29 -27.99 0.61
N ASN A 202 8.11 -28.22 0.01
CA ASN A 202 7.87 -27.90 -1.40
C ASN A 202 8.12 -26.42 -1.73
N TRP A 203 7.83 -25.52 -0.78
CA TRP A 203 8.12 -24.09 -0.93
C TRP A 203 9.62 -23.79 -0.86
N ILE A 204 10.31 -24.31 0.16
CA ILE A 204 11.76 -24.10 0.35
C ILE A 204 12.57 -24.68 -0.82
N ASP A 205 12.17 -25.85 -1.30
CA ASP A 205 12.85 -26.58 -2.38
C ASP A 205 12.46 -26.06 -3.77
N PHE A 206 11.57 -25.07 -3.87
CA PHE A 206 11.10 -24.57 -5.16
C PHE A 206 12.22 -23.83 -5.92
N PRO A 207 12.70 -24.36 -7.07
CA PRO A 207 13.89 -23.84 -7.72
C PRO A 207 13.63 -22.58 -8.55
N GLY A 208 12.38 -22.29 -8.93
CA GLY A 208 12.07 -21.28 -9.95
C GLY A 208 12.06 -21.85 -11.37
N PHE A 209 11.36 -21.20 -12.29
CA PHE A 209 11.26 -21.65 -13.69
C PHE A 209 12.50 -21.33 -14.53
N ILE A 210 13.25 -20.28 -14.21
CA ILE A 210 14.41 -19.84 -15.01
C ILE A 210 15.77 -20.16 -14.36
N THR A 211 15.76 -20.72 -13.15
CA THR A 211 16.99 -21.09 -12.45
C THR A 211 17.68 -22.26 -13.14
N ALA A 212 19.00 -22.16 -13.30
CA ALA A 212 19.79 -23.20 -13.94
C ALA A 212 19.70 -24.51 -13.15
N ARG A 213 19.53 -25.63 -13.88
CA ARG A 213 19.39 -26.97 -13.28
C ARG A 213 20.67 -27.50 -12.62
N ASP A 214 21.80 -26.82 -12.82
CA ASP A 214 23.08 -27.17 -12.22
C ASP A 214 23.22 -26.72 -10.76
N GLY A 215 22.23 -25.98 -10.23
CA GLY A 215 22.21 -25.49 -8.85
C GLY A 215 23.16 -24.31 -8.60
N SER A 216 23.68 -23.69 -9.67
CA SER A 216 24.54 -22.51 -9.54
C SER A 216 23.74 -21.28 -9.08
N PHE A 217 24.32 -20.51 -8.14
CA PHE A 217 23.73 -19.25 -7.68
C PHE A 217 24.25 -18.10 -8.53
N ASP A 218 23.36 -17.46 -9.30
CA ASP A 218 23.68 -16.38 -10.22
C ASP A 218 23.36 -15.00 -9.60
N PHE A 219 24.41 -14.20 -9.38
CA PHE A 219 24.27 -12.84 -8.85
C PHE A 219 23.43 -11.92 -9.74
N LEU A 220 23.36 -12.17 -11.05
CA LEU A 220 22.51 -11.38 -11.96
C LEU A 220 21.03 -11.62 -11.67
N GLN A 221 20.63 -12.87 -11.44
CA GLN A 221 19.26 -13.22 -11.04
C GLN A 221 18.91 -12.62 -9.69
N LEU A 222 19.82 -12.69 -8.72
CA LEU A 222 19.66 -11.99 -7.44
C LEU A 222 19.48 -10.48 -7.65
N GLY A 223 20.28 -9.87 -8.53
CA GLY A 223 20.18 -8.45 -8.89
C GLY A 223 18.82 -8.08 -9.49
N ALA A 224 18.24 -8.95 -10.33
CA ALA A 224 16.91 -8.74 -10.90
C ALA A 224 15.82 -8.75 -9.82
N VAL A 225 15.83 -9.75 -8.93
CA VAL A 225 14.88 -9.83 -7.80
C VAL A 225 15.03 -8.62 -6.88
N CYS A 226 16.27 -8.27 -6.52
CA CYS A 226 16.56 -7.07 -5.72
C CYS A 226 16.06 -5.79 -6.39
N SER A 227 16.16 -5.66 -7.71
CA SER A 227 15.71 -4.46 -8.45
C SER A 227 14.20 -4.28 -8.36
N VAL A 228 13.43 -5.37 -8.51
CA VAL A 228 11.97 -5.34 -8.32
C VAL A 228 11.62 -4.91 -6.90
N LEU A 229 12.25 -5.52 -5.89
CA LEU A 229 11.97 -5.20 -4.49
C LEU A 229 12.42 -3.79 -4.10
N LEU A 230 13.54 -3.29 -4.65
CA LEU A 230 14.03 -1.92 -4.39
C LEU A 230 13.08 -0.84 -4.94
N SER A 231 12.26 -1.15 -5.94
CA SER A 231 11.22 -0.22 -6.40
C SER A 231 10.23 0.17 -5.30
N LEU A 232 10.05 -0.69 -4.28
CA LEU A 232 9.19 -0.47 -3.13
C LEU A 232 9.75 0.57 -2.14
N VAL A 233 10.97 1.09 -2.34
CA VAL A 233 11.51 2.21 -1.54
C VAL A 233 10.57 3.42 -1.55
N SER A 234 9.89 3.66 -2.66
CA SER A 234 8.95 4.77 -2.84
C SER A 234 7.75 4.73 -1.88
N GLN A 235 7.42 3.55 -1.34
CA GLN A 235 6.39 3.33 -0.32
C GLN A 235 6.69 4.04 1.02
N VAL A 236 7.95 4.45 1.23
CA VAL A 236 8.35 5.30 2.36
C VAL A 236 7.61 6.64 2.35
N GLY A 237 7.22 7.17 1.18
CA GLY A 237 6.43 8.40 1.07
C GLY A 237 5.08 8.32 1.77
N GLU A 238 4.37 7.20 1.57
CA GLU A 238 3.06 6.95 2.18
C GLU A 238 3.14 6.87 3.71
N GLN A 239 4.20 6.23 4.20
CA GLN A 239 4.43 6.13 5.64
C GLN A 239 4.77 7.50 6.24
N VAL A 240 5.54 8.33 5.54
CA VAL A 240 5.83 9.71 5.96
C VAL A 240 4.55 10.54 6.12
N ASP A 241 3.58 10.37 5.22
CA ASP A 241 2.29 11.08 5.27
C ASP A 241 1.47 10.77 6.54
N GLN A 242 1.72 9.61 7.16
CA GLN A 242 1.08 9.21 8.42
C GLN A 242 1.97 9.55 9.63
N VAL A 243 3.27 9.29 9.53
CA VAL A 243 4.28 9.56 10.57
C VAL A 243 4.32 11.04 10.96
N ARG A 244 4.08 11.96 10.01
CA ARG A 244 4.03 13.42 10.29
C ARG A 244 2.95 13.83 11.30
N PHE A 245 1.94 12.98 11.53
CA PHE A 245 0.89 13.19 12.54
C PHE A 245 1.26 12.67 13.94
N LEU A 246 2.43 12.03 14.12
CA LEU A 246 2.88 11.57 15.44
C LEU A 246 3.00 12.75 16.42
N PRO A 247 2.49 12.60 17.67
CA PRO A 247 2.68 13.57 18.73
C PRO A 247 4.16 13.90 18.95
N LYS A 248 4.43 15.15 19.37
CA LYS A 248 5.79 15.56 19.76
C LYS A 248 6.29 14.69 20.93
N PRO A 249 7.61 14.42 21.00
CA PRO A 249 8.18 13.64 22.09
C PRO A 249 7.90 14.32 23.44
N GLN A 250 7.34 13.55 24.39
CA GLN A 250 7.11 13.99 25.75
C GLN A 250 8.30 13.54 26.63
N HIS A 251 8.80 14.44 27.48
CA HIS A 251 9.74 14.07 28.55
C HIS A 251 8.98 13.45 29.72
N PRO A 252 9.43 12.33 30.34
CA PRO A 252 10.71 11.61 30.15
C PRO A 252 10.66 10.43 29.14
N ALA A 253 9.53 10.12 28.53
CA ALA A 253 9.31 8.88 27.77
C ALA A 253 9.80 8.92 26.29
N ARG A 254 10.99 9.49 26.02
CA ARG A 254 11.54 9.63 24.65
C ARG A 254 11.70 8.31 23.90
N TRP A 255 12.02 7.21 24.59
CA TRP A 255 12.16 5.89 23.97
C TRP A 255 10.83 5.38 23.38
N ARG A 256 9.69 5.67 24.03
CA ARG A 256 8.34 5.32 23.52
C ARG A 256 8.04 6.05 22.23
N TRP A 257 8.53 7.28 22.11
CA TRP A 257 8.39 8.07 20.89
C TRP A 257 9.20 7.47 19.73
N TYR A 258 10.47 7.08 19.96
CA TYR A 258 11.25 6.39 18.93
C TYR A 258 10.63 5.04 18.54
N GLY A 259 10.12 4.27 19.50
CA GLY A 259 9.37 3.05 19.22
C GLY A 259 8.14 3.30 18.33
N ALA A 260 7.40 4.39 18.56
CA ALA A 260 6.27 4.79 17.71
C ALA A 260 6.72 5.26 16.31
N VAL A 261 7.86 5.96 16.20
CA VAL A 261 8.43 6.36 14.89
C VAL A 261 8.87 5.14 14.10
N ILE A 262 9.54 4.17 14.72
CA ILE A 262 9.92 2.93 14.06
C ILE A 262 8.66 2.18 13.63
N ALA A 263 7.70 1.97 14.53
CA ALA A 263 6.50 1.20 14.22
C ALA A 263 5.58 1.85 13.18
N ALA A 264 5.48 3.18 13.13
CA ALA A 264 4.68 3.90 12.13
C ALA A 264 5.44 4.21 10.84
N GLY A 265 6.77 4.19 10.88
CA GLY A 265 7.65 4.42 9.74
C GLY A 265 8.36 3.12 9.38
N PRO A 266 9.71 3.02 9.50
CA PRO A 266 10.52 1.92 8.97
C PRO A 266 10.07 0.49 9.28
N GLY A 267 9.37 0.28 10.39
CA GLY A 267 8.87 -1.02 10.84
C GLY A 267 7.90 -1.67 9.86
N TRP A 268 7.29 -0.91 8.94
CA TRP A 268 6.47 -1.46 7.87
C TRP A 268 7.21 -2.51 7.04
N VAL A 269 8.52 -2.31 6.84
CA VAL A 269 9.38 -3.17 6.01
C VAL A 269 9.38 -4.61 6.52
N VAL A 270 9.32 -4.80 7.84
CA VAL A 270 9.29 -6.14 8.45
C VAL A 270 7.99 -6.85 8.10
N ILE A 271 6.85 -6.16 8.21
CA ILE A 271 5.55 -6.74 7.84
C ILE A 271 5.49 -6.99 6.33
N GLY A 272 6.04 -6.08 5.53
CA GLY A 272 6.12 -6.22 4.08
C GLY A 272 6.95 -7.43 3.66
N ALA A 273 8.12 -7.62 4.27
CA ALA A 273 8.97 -8.79 4.06
C ALA A 273 8.23 -10.10 4.36
N ILE A 274 7.50 -10.14 5.49
CA ILE A 274 6.67 -11.29 5.83
C ILE A 274 5.61 -11.53 4.75
N LYS A 275 4.88 -10.51 4.31
CA LYS A 275 3.86 -10.66 3.27
C LYS A 275 4.41 -11.13 1.93
N ILE A 276 5.60 -10.65 1.52
CA ILE A 276 6.28 -11.16 0.32
C ILE A 276 6.57 -12.66 0.46
N LEU A 277 7.06 -13.09 1.63
CA LEU A 277 7.32 -14.52 1.89
C LEU A 277 6.02 -15.35 1.99
N LEU A 278 4.94 -14.79 2.53
CA LEU A 278 3.64 -15.43 2.54
C LEU A 278 3.07 -15.61 1.12
N GLY A 279 3.20 -14.61 0.25
CA GLY A 279 2.80 -14.72 -1.15
C GLY A 279 3.67 -15.69 -1.93
N SER A 280 4.99 -15.66 -1.69
CA SER A 280 5.95 -16.66 -2.19
C SER A 280 5.49 -18.07 -1.86
N PHE A 281 5.13 -18.33 -0.60
CA PHE A 281 4.60 -19.60 -0.14
C PHE A 281 3.27 -19.95 -0.81
N LEU A 282 2.30 -19.04 -0.81
CA LEU A 282 0.96 -19.28 -1.36
C LEU A 282 0.99 -19.52 -2.88
N ALA A 283 1.91 -18.88 -3.61
CA ALA A 283 2.06 -19.10 -5.05
C ALA A 283 2.55 -20.50 -5.36
N VAL A 284 3.56 -20.99 -4.62
CA VAL A 284 4.04 -22.37 -4.78
C VAL A 284 2.96 -23.37 -4.37
N LEU A 285 2.22 -23.08 -3.30
CA LEU A 285 1.06 -23.89 -2.90
C LEU A 285 0.01 -23.96 -4.01
N ALA A 286 -0.39 -22.81 -4.55
CA ALA A 286 -1.37 -22.69 -5.62
C ALA A 286 -0.93 -23.39 -6.91
N PHE A 287 0.35 -23.26 -7.26
CA PHE A 287 0.94 -23.94 -8.41
C PHE A 287 0.93 -25.46 -8.23
N ASN A 288 1.36 -25.95 -7.07
CA ASN A 288 1.34 -27.39 -6.75
C ASN A 288 -0.08 -27.96 -6.62
N TYR A 289 -1.07 -27.10 -6.33
CA TYR A 289 -2.49 -27.45 -6.38
C TYR A 289 -3.00 -27.63 -7.83
N GLY A 290 -2.20 -27.29 -8.84
CA GLY A 290 -2.48 -27.50 -10.26
C GLY A 290 -2.86 -26.22 -11.03
N LEU A 291 -2.75 -25.04 -10.42
CA LEU A 291 -2.96 -23.79 -11.15
C LEU A 291 -1.76 -23.45 -12.04
N GLY A 292 -2.03 -22.87 -13.21
CA GLY A 292 -1.00 -22.31 -14.07
C GLY A 292 -0.24 -21.16 -13.38
N ALA A 293 1.02 -20.93 -13.76
CA ALA A 293 1.89 -19.94 -13.11
C ALA A 293 1.28 -18.53 -13.01
N GLU A 294 0.57 -18.09 -14.05
CA GLU A 294 -0.11 -16.79 -14.06
C GLU A 294 -1.16 -16.71 -12.95
N LEU A 295 -2.09 -17.68 -12.90
CA LEU A 295 -3.13 -17.74 -11.87
C LEU A 295 -2.55 -17.99 -10.46
N ALA A 296 -1.49 -18.80 -10.36
CA ALA A 296 -0.84 -19.07 -9.09
C ALA A 296 -0.18 -17.81 -8.49
N SER A 297 0.23 -16.85 -9.33
CA SER A 297 0.77 -15.55 -8.90
C SER A 297 -0.30 -14.50 -8.58
N GLU A 298 -1.58 -14.79 -8.81
CA GLU A 298 -2.70 -13.89 -8.52
C GLU A 298 -3.20 -14.08 -7.08
N PRO A 299 -3.22 -13.03 -6.23
CA PRO A 299 -3.63 -13.17 -4.83
C PRO A 299 -5.02 -13.75 -4.63
N THR A 300 -5.98 -13.41 -5.51
CA THR A 300 -7.35 -13.95 -5.42
C THR A 300 -7.36 -15.48 -5.50
N HIS A 301 -6.55 -16.06 -6.38
CA HIS A 301 -6.43 -17.51 -6.54
C HIS A 301 -5.55 -18.14 -5.45
N MET A 302 -4.48 -17.47 -5.04
CA MET A 302 -3.67 -17.88 -3.87
C MET A 302 -4.55 -18.10 -2.64
N TYR A 303 -5.39 -17.12 -2.31
CA TYR A 303 -6.28 -17.23 -1.14
C TYR A 303 -7.46 -18.15 -1.39
N LEU A 304 -7.93 -18.34 -2.63
CA LEU A 304 -8.89 -19.38 -2.96
C LEU A 304 -8.35 -20.77 -2.62
N VAL A 305 -7.12 -21.08 -3.03
CA VAL A 305 -6.48 -22.34 -2.65
C VAL A 305 -6.27 -22.39 -1.14
N ALA A 306 -5.78 -21.31 -0.52
CA ALA A 306 -5.51 -21.27 0.91
C ALA A 306 -6.77 -21.51 1.77
N PHE A 307 -7.90 -20.89 1.43
CA PHE A 307 -9.16 -21.08 2.15
C PHE A 307 -9.81 -22.45 1.91
N SER A 308 -9.41 -23.19 0.88
CA SER A 308 -9.88 -24.58 0.68
C SER A 308 -9.43 -25.52 1.82
N TYR A 309 -8.36 -25.16 2.53
CA TYR A 309 -7.92 -25.84 3.75
C TYR A 309 -8.80 -25.53 4.97
N VAL A 310 -9.58 -24.45 4.94
CA VAL A 310 -10.47 -24.03 6.04
C VAL A 310 -11.84 -24.69 5.90
N THR A 311 -12.38 -24.74 4.68
CA THR A 311 -13.73 -25.26 4.42
C THR A 311 -13.80 -26.05 3.12
N HIS A 312 -14.62 -27.10 3.12
CA HIS A 312 -14.92 -27.90 1.93
C HIS A 312 -16.17 -27.41 1.18
N SER A 313 -16.93 -26.47 1.75
CA SER A 313 -18.11 -25.89 1.12
C SER A 313 -17.71 -24.85 0.08
N SER A 314 -18.05 -25.07 -1.19
CA SER A 314 -17.72 -24.15 -2.29
C SER A 314 -18.26 -22.74 -2.09
N SER A 315 -19.47 -22.60 -1.52
CA SER A 315 -20.08 -21.29 -1.26
C SER A 315 -19.33 -20.53 -0.15
N THR A 316 -18.97 -21.22 0.92
CA THR A 316 -18.21 -20.63 2.04
C THR A 316 -16.79 -20.29 1.61
N LEU A 317 -16.17 -21.13 0.78
CA LEU A 317 -14.85 -20.89 0.21
C LEU A 317 -14.81 -19.58 -0.58
N LEU A 318 -15.70 -19.46 -1.57
CA LEU A 318 -15.81 -18.25 -2.40
C LEU A 318 -16.12 -17.02 -1.55
N ALA A 319 -17.04 -17.13 -0.59
CA ALA A 319 -17.38 -16.03 0.31
C ALA A 319 -16.20 -15.57 1.17
N LEU A 320 -15.43 -16.49 1.77
CA LEU A 320 -14.26 -16.16 2.57
C LEU A 320 -13.19 -15.47 1.73
N THR A 321 -12.83 -16.04 0.57
CA THR A 321 -11.84 -15.45 -0.33
C THR A 321 -12.29 -14.07 -0.80
N GLY A 322 -13.54 -13.96 -1.24
CA GLY A 322 -14.10 -12.72 -1.74
C GLY A 322 -14.16 -11.61 -0.69
N ILE A 323 -14.68 -11.91 0.50
CA ILE A 323 -14.73 -10.96 1.62
C ILE A 323 -13.32 -10.53 2.01
N PHE A 324 -12.38 -11.46 2.12
CA PHE A 324 -11.01 -11.16 2.48
C PHE A 324 -10.31 -10.27 1.45
N VAL A 325 -10.41 -10.62 0.16
CA VAL A 325 -9.80 -9.84 -0.91
C VAL A 325 -10.44 -8.45 -0.95
N VAL A 326 -11.77 -8.35 -1.08
CA VAL A 326 -12.46 -7.05 -1.14
C VAL A 326 -12.14 -6.18 0.09
N LEU A 327 -12.12 -6.77 1.29
CA LEU A 327 -11.75 -6.03 2.50
C LEU A 327 -10.30 -5.51 2.44
N SER A 328 -9.35 -6.33 2.01
CA SER A 328 -7.95 -5.95 1.83
C SER A 328 -7.80 -4.81 0.83
N GLN A 329 -8.48 -4.93 -0.31
CA GLN A 329 -8.45 -3.97 -1.41
C GLN A 329 -9.08 -2.63 -1.01
N LEU A 330 -10.22 -2.64 -0.31
CA LEU A 330 -10.83 -1.42 0.21
C LEU A 330 -9.93 -0.71 1.23
N LYS A 331 -9.28 -1.46 2.13
CA LYS A 331 -8.36 -0.90 3.14
C LYS A 331 -7.18 -0.18 2.50
N ILE A 332 -6.52 -0.77 1.53
CA ILE A 332 -5.39 -0.11 0.88
C ILE A 332 -5.83 1.01 -0.05
N ASN A 333 -6.84 0.77 -0.89
CA ASN A 333 -7.16 1.73 -1.94
C ASN A 333 -7.65 3.05 -1.35
N VAL A 334 -8.34 3.05 -0.21
CA VAL A 334 -8.71 4.28 0.50
C VAL A 334 -7.47 5.08 0.92
N THR A 335 -6.39 4.39 1.29
CA THR A 335 -5.10 5.00 1.67
C THR A 335 -4.35 5.49 0.43
N ASN A 336 -4.24 4.68 -0.62
CA ASN A 336 -3.63 5.05 -1.90
C ASN A 336 -4.34 6.24 -2.56
N ALA A 337 -5.67 6.25 -2.59
CA ALA A 337 -6.43 7.36 -3.14
C ALA A 337 -6.15 8.66 -2.38
N TYR A 338 -6.04 8.59 -1.04
CA TYR A 338 -5.68 9.75 -0.23
C TYR A 338 -4.23 10.21 -0.47
N ALA A 339 -3.25 9.31 -0.37
CA ALA A 339 -1.84 9.60 -0.62
C ALA A 339 -1.61 10.16 -2.04
N GLY A 340 -2.20 9.51 -3.05
CA GLY A 340 -2.10 9.90 -4.45
C GLY A 340 -2.75 11.27 -4.69
N SER A 341 -3.88 11.56 -4.04
CA SER A 341 -4.52 12.87 -4.14
C SER A 341 -3.63 14.01 -3.64
N ILE A 342 -2.87 13.78 -2.57
CA ILE A 342 -1.90 14.74 -2.02
C ILE A 342 -0.73 14.91 -2.99
N ALA A 343 -0.14 13.79 -3.45
CA ALA A 343 1.01 13.80 -4.34
C ALA A 343 0.71 14.49 -5.68
N TRP A 344 -0.43 14.17 -6.31
CA TRP A 344 -0.87 14.81 -7.55
C TRP A 344 -1.17 16.31 -7.35
N SER A 345 -1.81 16.68 -6.24
CA SER A 345 -2.07 18.09 -5.92
C SER A 345 -0.76 18.88 -5.78
N ASN A 346 0.26 18.29 -5.13
CA ASN A 346 1.58 18.90 -4.96
C ASN A 346 2.32 19.05 -6.28
N PHE A 347 2.25 18.04 -7.14
CA PHE A 347 2.84 18.07 -8.48
C PHE A 347 2.18 19.15 -9.37
N PHE A 348 0.84 19.13 -9.51
CA PHE A 348 0.13 20.08 -10.38
C PHE A 348 0.23 21.51 -9.88
N LEU A 349 0.21 21.75 -8.56
CA LEU A 349 0.42 23.09 -8.03
C LEU A 349 1.76 23.66 -8.50
N ARG A 350 2.80 22.83 -8.56
CA ARG A 350 4.14 23.29 -8.90
C ARG A 350 4.35 23.43 -10.38
N LEU A 351 3.76 22.55 -11.17
CA LEU A 351 3.84 22.61 -12.63
C LEU A 351 3.02 23.78 -13.20
N THR A 352 1.86 24.05 -12.63
CA THR A 352 0.87 24.97 -13.22
C THR A 352 0.64 26.25 -12.42
N HIS A 353 1.22 26.37 -11.22
CA HIS A 353 0.94 27.43 -10.25
C HIS A 353 -0.55 27.60 -9.92
N ARG A 354 -1.38 26.59 -10.21
CA ARG A 354 -2.81 26.55 -9.91
C ARG A 354 -3.06 25.36 -9.00
N HIS A 355 -3.88 25.55 -7.96
CA HIS A 355 -4.33 24.46 -7.09
C HIS A 355 -5.46 23.74 -7.79
N PRO A 356 -5.37 22.42 -8.07
CA PRO A 356 -6.51 21.55 -8.19
C PRO A 356 -6.57 20.74 -6.87
N GLY A 357 -7.49 21.04 -5.95
CA GLY A 357 -7.51 20.36 -4.64
C GLY A 357 -7.53 18.82 -4.72
N ALA A 358 -7.28 18.14 -3.59
CA ALA A 358 -7.13 16.68 -3.50
C ALA A 358 -8.22 15.88 -4.27
N SER A 359 -9.48 16.35 -4.25
CA SER A 359 -10.59 15.72 -4.98
C SER A 359 -10.38 15.65 -6.50
N CYS A 360 -9.68 16.62 -7.12
CA CYS A 360 -9.33 16.57 -8.53
C CYS A 360 -8.24 15.54 -8.83
N GLY A 361 -7.30 15.31 -7.89
CA GLY A 361 -6.29 14.26 -8.00
C GLY A 361 -6.90 12.87 -7.98
N CYS A 362 -7.86 12.61 -7.07
CA CYS A 362 -8.63 11.36 -7.07
C CYS A 362 -9.37 11.15 -8.40
N PHE A 363 -10.02 12.19 -8.92
CA PHE A 363 -10.74 12.10 -10.20
C PHE A 363 -9.79 11.82 -11.38
N LEU A 364 -8.61 12.45 -11.41
CA LEU A 364 -7.60 12.16 -12.43
C LEU A 364 -7.13 10.71 -12.36
N MET A 365 -6.90 10.17 -11.16
CA MET A 365 -6.54 8.77 -10.98
C MET A 365 -7.66 7.84 -11.46
N SER A 366 -8.93 8.12 -11.14
CA SER A 366 -10.05 7.30 -11.61
C SER A 366 -10.26 7.38 -13.13
N VAL A 367 -10.04 8.54 -13.74
CA VAL A 367 -10.13 8.71 -15.20
C VAL A 367 -8.99 7.99 -15.92
N LEU A 368 -7.76 8.09 -15.41
CA LEU A 368 -6.59 7.39 -15.97
C LEU A 368 -6.67 5.86 -15.83
N LEU A 369 -7.51 5.35 -14.94
CA LEU A 369 -7.76 3.92 -14.75
C LEU A 369 -8.84 3.35 -15.68
N CYS A 370 -9.67 4.22 -16.28
CA CYS A 370 -10.73 3.83 -17.20
C CYS A 370 -10.30 3.86 -18.68
N TYR A 371 -9.06 4.28 -18.95
CA TYR A 371 -8.36 4.15 -20.23
C TYR A 371 -7.24 3.12 -20.07
#